data_AF-A0A090GES8-F1
#
_entry.id   AF-A0A090GES8-F1
#
_cell.length_a   1.000
_cell.length_b   1.000
_cell.length_c   1.000
_cell.angle_alpha   90.00
_cell.angle_beta   90.00
_cell.angle_gamma   90.00
#
_symmetry.space_group_name_H-M   'P 1'
#
loop_
_entity.id
_entity.type
_entity.pdbx_description
1 polymer ?
#
loop_
_entity_poly.entity_id
_entity_poly.type
_entity_poly.pdbx_seq_one_letter_code
_entity_poly.pdbx_strand_id
1 'polypeptide(L)'
;MAEIAARAYGAPSAAHVAAAPGTQILLPRVASLVRPGKALVLGPTYAEHARAAAIAGHAVAEVGDFDALVEADLAVLVNPNNPDGRVIEKARLLDLAARLRAKGGLLVVDEAFMDVGPIEQSLARDVAEGGIVVLRSFGKFFGLAGVRLGFALTDPLTAERLDAQLGPWAVAGPALEYGIRALSDANWQADMRKRLAQDAGRLDALLDRFDVPVSGGTSLFRYLSFPEASSLFSALGECGVLVRHFAERPQVLRFGLPGNDAEWRRLETALAAWASRREDGPKEIER
;
A
#
# COMPACT_ATOMS: atom_id res chain seq x y z
N MET A 1 -13.89 19.02 -3.26
CA MET A 1 -13.14 17.78 -2.96
C MET A 1 -11.91 17.62 -3.85
N ALA A 2 -12.06 17.54 -5.18
CA ALA A 2 -10.95 17.31 -6.12
C ALA A 2 -9.80 18.32 -5.97
N GLU A 3 -10.09 19.62 -5.82
CA GLU A 3 -9.07 20.66 -5.56
C GLU A 3 -8.24 20.40 -4.31
N ILE A 4 -8.88 19.95 -3.23
CA ILE A 4 -8.23 19.66 -1.95
C ILE A 4 -7.35 18.41 -2.10
N ALA A 5 -7.85 17.35 -2.73
CA ALA A 5 -7.06 16.16 -3.02
C ALA A 5 -5.86 16.46 -3.93
N ALA A 6 -6.05 17.27 -4.97
CA ALA A 6 -4.97 17.68 -5.86
C ALA A 6 -3.87 18.40 -5.09
N ARG A 7 -4.24 19.37 -4.24
CA ARG A 7 -3.27 20.09 -3.39
C ARG A 7 -2.57 19.16 -2.40
N ALA A 8 -3.31 18.31 -1.70
CA ALA A 8 -2.79 17.44 -0.66
C ALA A 8 -1.83 16.37 -1.21
N TYR A 9 -2.13 15.81 -2.38
CA TYR A 9 -1.30 14.77 -3.01
C TYR A 9 -0.31 15.32 -4.03
N GLY A 10 -0.38 16.61 -4.37
CA GLY A 10 0.50 17.25 -5.33
C GLY A 10 0.13 16.99 -6.80
N ALA A 11 -1.11 16.62 -7.11
CA ALA A 11 -1.55 16.54 -8.51
C ALA A 11 -1.56 17.95 -9.16
N PRO A 12 -1.35 18.08 -10.48
CA PRO A 12 -1.24 19.39 -11.13
C PRO A 12 -2.47 20.29 -10.97
N SER A 13 -3.67 19.70 -10.98
CA SER A 13 -4.93 20.43 -10.75
C SER A 13 -6.07 19.48 -10.37
N ALA A 14 -7.23 20.03 -10.00
CA ALA A 14 -8.44 19.25 -9.75
C ALA A 14 -8.89 18.41 -10.96
N ALA A 15 -8.58 18.85 -12.19
CA ALA A 15 -8.91 18.12 -13.41
C ALA A 15 -8.16 16.79 -13.54
N HIS A 16 -7.09 16.60 -12.77
CA HIS A 16 -6.29 15.37 -12.76
C HIS A 16 -6.77 14.36 -11.70
N VAL A 17 -7.92 14.60 -11.04
CA VAL A 17 -8.36 13.82 -9.88
C VAL A 17 -9.75 13.24 -10.10
N ALA A 18 -9.85 11.92 -10.11
CA ALA A 18 -11.13 11.21 -10.01
C ALA A 18 -11.30 10.65 -8.58
N ALA A 19 -12.40 10.99 -7.92
CA ALA A 19 -12.69 10.53 -6.56
C ALA A 19 -13.63 9.31 -6.57
N ALA A 20 -13.37 8.33 -5.70
CA ALA A 20 -14.07 7.05 -5.72
C ALA A 20 -14.37 6.50 -4.31
N PRO A 21 -15.36 5.58 -4.19
CA PRO A 21 -15.65 4.76 -2.99
C PRO A 21 -14.52 3.82 -2.52
N GLY A 22 -13.35 4.38 -2.23
CA GLY A 22 -12.11 3.63 -2.05
C GLY A 22 -11.43 3.33 -3.38
N THR A 23 -10.18 2.88 -3.32
CA THR A 23 -9.38 2.55 -4.51
C THR A 23 -9.79 1.23 -5.16
N GLN A 24 -10.44 0.33 -4.42
CA GLN A 24 -10.85 -1.00 -4.92
C GLN A 24 -11.76 -0.91 -6.15
N ILE A 25 -12.69 0.05 -6.19
CA ILE A 25 -13.61 0.21 -7.32
C ILE A 25 -12.92 0.77 -8.57
N LEU A 26 -11.78 1.45 -8.39
CA LEU A 26 -10.97 1.99 -9.47
C LEU A 26 -10.12 0.91 -10.14
N LEU A 27 -9.68 -0.14 -9.44
CA LEU A 27 -8.74 -1.13 -9.98
C LEU A 27 -9.19 -1.72 -11.34
N PRO A 28 -10.38 -2.31 -11.48
CA PRO A 28 -10.81 -2.87 -12.77
C PRO A 28 -11.14 -1.79 -13.81
N ARG A 29 -11.53 -0.58 -13.38
CA ARG A 29 -11.84 0.56 -14.27
C ARG A 29 -10.58 1.15 -14.90
N VAL A 30 -9.53 1.24 -14.11
CA VAL A 30 -8.21 1.68 -14.56
C VAL A 30 -7.61 0.63 -15.49
N ALA A 31 -7.71 -0.65 -15.15
CA ALA A 31 -7.25 -1.72 -16.04
C ALA A 31 -7.95 -1.68 -17.41
N SER A 32 -9.26 -1.42 -17.46
CA SER A 32 -10.01 -1.35 -18.72
C SER A 32 -9.76 -0.08 -19.56
N LEU A 33 -8.89 0.84 -19.12
CA LEU A 33 -8.46 1.98 -19.93
C LEU A 33 -7.57 1.55 -21.11
N VAL A 34 -6.88 0.42 -20.96
CA VAL A 34 -6.06 -0.20 -22.01
C VAL A 34 -6.81 -1.40 -22.58
N ARG A 35 -6.58 -1.69 -23.86
CA ARG A 35 -7.16 -2.90 -24.48
C ARG A 35 -6.63 -4.16 -23.77
N PRO A 36 -7.46 -5.21 -23.61
CA PRO A 36 -7.00 -6.48 -23.07
C PRO A 36 -5.73 -6.98 -23.78
N GLY A 37 -4.75 -7.35 -22.98
CA GLY A 37 -3.39 -7.66 -23.41
C GLY A 37 -2.59 -8.24 -22.24
N LYS A 38 -1.26 -8.09 -22.26
CA LYS A 38 -0.37 -8.57 -21.20
C LYS A 38 -0.36 -7.60 -20.02
N ALA A 39 -0.83 -8.04 -18.86
CA ALA A 39 -0.74 -7.26 -17.61
C ALA A 39 0.34 -7.86 -16.69
N LEU A 40 1.33 -7.07 -16.31
CA LEU A 40 2.39 -7.50 -15.40
C LEU A 40 2.28 -6.75 -14.06
N VAL A 41 2.24 -7.52 -12.97
CA VAL A 41 2.17 -6.98 -11.61
C VAL A 41 3.50 -7.25 -10.90
N LEU A 42 4.14 -6.21 -10.36
CA LEU A 42 5.42 -6.36 -9.65
C LEU A 42 5.22 -6.97 -8.27
N GLY A 43 5.52 -8.25 -8.13
CA GLY A 43 5.34 -9.06 -6.95
C GLY A 43 6.59 -9.18 -6.05
N PRO A 44 6.46 -9.83 -4.88
CA PRO A 44 5.19 -10.16 -4.24
C PRO A 44 4.46 -8.88 -3.79
N THR A 45 3.15 -8.81 -4.04
CA THR A 45 2.36 -7.60 -3.73
C THR A 45 0.89 -7.87 -3.39
N TYR A 46 0.07 -6.82 -3.34
CA TYR A 46 -1.36 -6.87 -3.07
C TYR A 46 -2.14 -7.55 -4.21
N ALA A 47 -2.66 -8.75 -3.93
CA ALA A 47 -3.28 -9.64 -4.91
C ALA A 47 -4.51 -9.07 -5.67
N GLU A 48 -5.15 -8.01 -5.15
CA GLU A 48 -6.30 -7.39 -5.85
C GLU A 48 -5.93 -6.80 -7.20
N HIS A 49 -4.69 -6.35 -7.40
CA HIS A 49 -4.25 -5.77 -8.67
C HIS A 49 -4.28 -6.80 -9.79
N ALA A 50 -3.70 -7.98 -9.56
CA ALA A 50 -3.74 -9.09 -10.51
C ALA A 50 -5.18 -9.54 -10.79
N ARG A 51 -6.01 -9.64 -9.75
CA ARG A 51 -7.44 -10.01 -9.91
C ARG A 51 -8.20 -8.97 -10.74
N ALA A 52 -8.00 -7.68 -10.47
CA ALA A 52 -8.69 -6.60 -11.17
C ALA A 52 -8.31 -6.53 -12.66
N ALA A 53 -7.02 -6.72 -12.97
CA ALA A 53 -6.56 -6.81 -14.36
C ALA A 53 -7.17 -8.02 -15.09
N ALA A 54 -7.28 -9.18 -14.42
CA ALA A 54 -7.94 -10.35 -14.99
C ALA A 54 -9.43 -10.12 -15.24
N ILE A 55 -10.14 -9.44 -14.32
CA ILE A 55 -11.55 -9.04 -14.50
C ILE A 55 -11.72 -8.12 -15.72
N ALA A 56 -10.74 -7.24 -15.99
CA ALA A 56 -10.72 -6.39 -17.18
C ALA A 56 -10.31 -7.14 -18.47
N GLY A 57 -10.02 -8.44 -18.40
CA GLY A 57 -9.75 -9.31 -19.54
C GLY A 57 -8.28 -9.48 -19.91
N HIS A 58 -7.33 -8.96 -19.11
CA HIS A 58 -5.90 -9.11 -19.40
C HIS A 58 -5.38 -10.52 -19.10
N ALA A 59 -4.35 -10.92 -19.84
CA ALA A 59 -3.49 -12.05 -19.49
C ALA A 59 -2.50 -11.59 -18.41
N VAL A 60 -2.75 -11.98 -17.17
CA VAL A 60 -2.03 -11.48 -15.99
C VAL A 60 -0.87 -12.40 -15.62
N ALA A 61 0.30 -11.82 -15.34
CA ALA A 61 1.40 -12.50 -14.67
C ALA A 61 2.00 -11.63 -13.57
N GLU A 62 2.36 -12.25 -12.45
CA GLU A 62 3.18 -11.61 -11.42
C GLU A 62 4.66 -11.79 -11.79
N VAL A 63 5.45 -10.72 -11.67
CA VAL A 63 6.89 -10.71 -11.96
C VAL A 63 7.66 -10.18 -10.75
N GLY A 64 8.81 -10.77 -10.44
CA GLY A 64 9.69 -10.28 -9.36
C GLY A 64 10.68 -9.21 -9.81
N ASP A 65 10.92 -9.10 -11.11
CA ASP A 65 11.86 -8.14 -11.69
C ASP A 65 11.11 -6.91 -12.22
N PHE A 66 11.59 -5.73 -11.84
CA PHE A 66 11.06 -4.45 -12.30
C PHE A 66 11.26 -4.28 -13.81
N ASP A 67 12.42 -4.70 -14.34
CA ASP A 67 12.77 -4.42 -15.73
C ASP A 67 11.87 -5.22 -16.70
N ALA A 68 11.31 -6.35 -16.26
CA ALA A 68 10.34 -7.12 -17.01
C ALA A 68 9.02 -6.37 -17.29
N LEU A 69 8.68 -5.35 -16.49
CA LEU A 69 7.44 -4.58 -16.65
C LEU A 69 7.37 -3.83 -18.00
N VAL A 70 8.52 -3.55 -18.64
CA VAL A 70 8.58 -2.90 -19.95
C VAL A 70 7.86 -3.69 -21.03
N GLU A 71 7.68 -5.00 -20.84
CA GLU A 71 6.99 -5.90 -21.76
C GLU A 71 5.46 -5.89 -21.60
N ALA A 72 4.92 -5.19 -20.60
CA ALA A 72 3.48 -5.16 -20.33
C ALA A 72 2.73 -4.18 -21.24
N ASP A 73 1.45 -4.44 -21.50
CA ASP A 73 0.49 -3.42 -21.95
C ASP A 73 -0.07 -2.65 -20.75
N LEU A 74 -0.22 -3.34 -19.61
CA LEU A 74 -0.60 -2.79 -18.31
C LEU A 74 0.42 -3.21 -17.26
N ALA A 75 1.26 -2.27 -16.81
CA ALA A 75 2.18 -2.51 -15.68
C ALA A 75 1.54 -2.00 -14.39
N VAL A 76 1.56 -2.81 -13.33
CA VAL A 76 1.03 -2.43 -12.02
C VAL A 76 2.07 -2.67 -10.93
N LEU A 77 2.28 -1.68 -10.06
CA LEU A 77 3.09 -1.82 -8.87
C LEU A 77 2.56 -0.97 -7.72
N VAL A 78 2.94 -1.30 -6.50
CA VAL A 78 2.61 -0.57 -5.28
C VAL A 78 3.87 0.13 -4.77
N ASN A 79 3.81 1.42 -4.46
CA ASN A 79 4.97 2.23 -4.06
C ASN A 79 4.59 3.24 -2.96
N PRO A 80 5.09 3.14 -1.70
CA PRO A 80 5.82 2.01 -1.12
C PRO A 80 5.00 0.71 -1.16
N ASN A 81 5.66 -0.42 -1.41
CA ASN A 81 4.97 -1.68 -1.63
C ASN A 81 4.33 -2.26 -0.37
N ASN A 82 3.29 -3.07 -0.57
CA ASN A 82 2.75 -3.99 0.41
C ASN A 82 3.01 -5.42 -0.07
N PRO A 83 3.82 -6.23 0.62
CA PRO A 83 3.97 -6.17 2.08
C PRO A 83 5.31 -5.67 2.63
N ASP A 84 6.34 -5.48 1.79
CA ASP A 84 7.73 -5.27 2.25
C ASP A 84 8.13 -3.80 2.45
N GLY A 85 7.30 -2.85 2.03
CA GLY A 85 7.59 -1.41 2.11
C GLY A 85 8.64 -0.93 1.10
N ARG A 86 9.09 -1.75 0.15
CA ARG A 86 10.10 -1.35 -0.84
C ARG A 86 9.64 -0.13 -1.62
N VAL A 87 10.58 0.74 -1.96
CA VAL A 87 10.35 1.94 -2.76
C VAL A 87 11.12 1.85 -4.06
N ILE A 88 10.44 2.12 -5.18
CA ILE A 88 11.06 2.28 -6.49
C ILE A 88 11.25 3.77 -6.76
N GLU A 89 12.42 4.13 -7.27
CA GLU A 89 12.77 5.51 -7.59
C GLU A 89 11.86 6.07 -8.69
N LYS A 90 11.41 7.30 -8.48
CA LYS A 90 10.58 8.06 -9.43
C LYS A 90 11.16 8.07 -10.84
N ALA A 91 12.47 8.27 -10.98
CA ALA A 91 13.13 8.33 -12.29
C ALA A 91 12.94 7.03 -13.10
N ARG A 92 13.06 5.87 -12.44
CA ARG A 92 12.83 4.56 -13.09
C ARG A 92 11.37 4.37 -13.48
N LEU A 93 10.45 4.83 -12.63
CA LEU A 93 9.02 4.76 -12.91
C LEU A 93 8.61 5.63 -14.10
N LEU A 94 9.18 6.84 -14.21
CA LEU A 94 8.93 7.73 -15.35
C LEU A 94 9.50 7.17 -16.66
N ASP A 95 10.71 6.58 -16.64
CA ASP A 95 11.26 5.88 -17.82
C ASP A 95 10.35 4.73 -18.26
N LEU A 96 9.90 3.90 -17.31
CA LEU A 96 8.95 2.82 -17.59
C LEU A 96 7.63 3.37 -18.18
N ALA A 97 7.05 4.39 -17.57
CA ALA A 97 5.81 5.01 -18.06
C ALA A 97 5.96 5.54 -19.49
N ALA A 98 7.08 6.20 -19.80
CA ALA A 98 7.35 6.72 -21.14
C ALA A 98 7.43 5.58 -22.18
N ARG A 99 8.10 4.47 -21.86
CA ARG A 99 8.21 3.29 -22.74
C ARG A 99 6.87 2.60 -22.95
N LEU A 100 6.07 2.45 -21.90
CA LEU A 100 4.73 1.88 -21.99
C LEU A 100 3.82 2.77 -22.84
N ARG A 101 3.80 4.08 -22.58
CA ARG A 101 3.01 5.06 -23.33
C ARG A 101 3.35 5.04 -24.83
N ALA A 102 4.63 4.90 -25.19
CA ALA A 102 5.07 4.87 -26.59
C ALA A 102 4.44 3.73 -27.42
N LYS A 103 4.00 2.65 -26.76
CA LYS A 103 3.28 1.52 -27.38
C LYS A 103 1.79 1.45 -27.00
N GLY A 104 1.25 2.51 -26.40
CA GLY A 104 -0.16 2.58 -25.99
C GLY A 104 -0.49 1.85 -24.68
N GLY A 105 0.51 1.50 -23.88
CA GLY A 105 0.35 0.90 -22.56
C GLY A 105 0.17 1.91 -21.42
N LEU A 106 -0.06 1.39 -20.22
CA LEU A 106 -0.35 2.16 -19.01
C LEU A 106 0.49 1.67 -17.82
N LEU A 107 1.06 2.62 -17.07
CA LEU A 107 1.62 2.37 -15.75
C LEU A 107 0.59 2.73 -14.66
N VAL A 108 0.27 1.78 -13.79
CA VAL A 108 -0.53 2.00 -12.58
C VAL A 108 0.38 1.90 -11.35
N VAL A 109 0.46 2.98 -10.59
CA VAL A 109 1.22 3.03 -9.33
C VAL A 109 0.24 3.21 -8.17
N ASP A 110 0.11 2.19 -7.34
CA ASP A 110 -0.67 2.27 -6.11
C ASP A 110 0.18 2.88 -4.99
N GLU A 111 -0.15 4.12 -4.63
CA GLU A 111 0.52 4.91 -3.61
C GLU A 111 -0.25 4.90 -2.28
N ALA A 112 -0.94 3.79 -1.95
CA ALA A 112 -1.72 3.65 -0.72
C ALA A 112 -0.95 3.90 0.60
N PHE A 113 0.38 3.87 0.58
CA PHE A 113 1.24 4.10 1.75
C PHE A 113 2.17 5.31 1.61
N MET A 114 2.05 6.07 0.51
CA MET A 114 2.95 7.18 0.22
C MET A 114 2.73 8.39 1.15
N ASP A 115 1.60 8.48 1.86
CA ASP A 115 1.39 9.50 2.88
C ASP A 115 2.43 9.47 4.02
N VAL A 116 3.03 8.31 4.29
CA VAL A 116 4.15 8.12 5.25
C VAL A 116 5.46 7.76 4.57
N GLY A 117 5.47 7.71 3.23
CA GLY A 117 6.62 7.34 2.42
C GLY A 117 7.48 8.54 2.02
N PRO A 118 8.58 8.29 1.28
CA PRO A 118 9.40 9.34 0.68
C PRO A 118 8.62 10.04 -0.44
N ILE A 119 7.99 11.17 -0.15
CA ILE A 119 7.04 11.85 -1.04
C ILE A 119 7.67 12.29 -2.37
N GLU A 120 8.98 12.49 -2.40
CA GLU A 120 9.77 12.77 -3.60
C GLU A 120 9.77 11.63 -4.62
N GLN A 121 9.42 10.41 -4.19
CA GLN A 121 9.29 9.23 -5.05
C GLN A 121 7.86 9.05 -5.62
N SER A 122 6.92 9.91 -5.24
CA SER A 122 5.56 9.90 -5.78
C SER A 122 5.53 10.39 -7.24
N LEU A 123 4.66 9.78 -8.04
CA LEU A 123 4.38 10.22 -9.42
C LEU A 123 3.20 11.20 -9.50
N ALA A 124 2.57 11.57 -8.38
CA ALA A 124 1.35 12.38 -8.39
C ALA A 124 1.48 13.69 -9.17
N ARG A 125 2.67 14.32 -9.14
CA ARG A 125 2.99 15.56 -9.87
C ARG A 125 3.19 15.36 -11.37
N ASP A 126 3.47 14.14 -11.80
CA ASP A 126 3.93 13.81 -13.14
C ASP A 126 2.83 13.18 -14.00
N VAL A 127 1.64 12.99 -13.44
CA VAL A 127 0.51 12.34 -14.13
C VAL A 127 0.06 13.07 -15.41
N ALA A 128 0.39 14.36 -15.54
CA ALA A 128 0.14 15.15 -16.76
C ALA A 128 0.97 14.67 -17.97
N GLU A 129 2.04 13.89 -17.76
CA GLU A 129 2.78 13.25 -18.85
C GLU A 129 1.94 12.19 -19.57
N GLY A 130 0.85 11.71 -18.96
CA GLY A 130 -0.03 10.69 -19.52
C GLY A 130 0.57 9.27 -19.49
N GLY A 131 -0.26 8.26 -19.71
CA GLY A 131 0.16 6.86 -19.57
C GLY A 131 0.50 6.47 -18.12
N ILE A 132 0.05 7.27 -17.14
CA ILE A 132 0.24 7.08 -15.71
C ILE A 132 -1.11 7.19 -15.01
N VAL A 133 -1.40 6.27 -14.11
CA VAL A 133 -2.45 6.40 -13.09
C VAL A 133 -1.84 6.14 -11.72
N VAL A 134 -1.94 7.12 -10.84
CA VAL A 134 -1.57 6.99 -9.42
C VAL A 134 -2.82 6.76 -8.58
N LEU A 135 -2.84 5.71 -7.76
CA LEU A 135 -3.95 5.46 -6.84
C LEU A 135 -3.61 5.95 -5.44
N ARG A 136 -4.52 6.71 -4.82
CA ARG A 136 -4.38 7.20 -3.43
C ARG A 136 -5.47 6.63 -2.54
N SER A 137 -5.07 5.86 -1.53
CA SER A 137 -5.98 5.26 -0.55
C SER A 137 -6.09 6.10 0.72
N PHE A 138 -7.21 6.80 0.89
CA PHE A 138 -7.43 7.68 2.06
C PHE A 138 -7.45 6.90 3.39
N GLY A 139 -7.99 5.68 3.38
CA GLY A 139 -8.30 4.94 4.60
C GLY A 139 -7.12 4.46 5.46
N LYS A 140 -5.86 4.62 5.01
CA LYS A 140 -4.68 4.10 5.70
C LYS A 140 -4.16 5.13 6.71
N PHE A 141 -3.37 6.08 6.23
CA PHE A 141 -2.74 7.12 7.06
C PHE A 141 -3.75 7.95 7.87
N PHE A 142 -4.92 8.23 7.30
CA PHE A 142 -5.96 8.99 7.99
C PHE A 142 -6.77 8.19 9.03
N GLY A 143 -6.54 6.87 9.15
CA GLY A 143 -7.26 6.03 10.13
C GLY A 143 -8.75 5.84 9.84
N LEU A 144 -9.19 6.16 8.62
CA LEU A 144 -10.61 6.23 8.23
C LEU A 144 -10.96 5.16 7.16
N ALA A 145 -10.48 3.93 7.32
CA ALA A 145 -10.67 2.85 6.36
C ALA A 145 -12.16 2.57 6.02
N GLY A 146 -13.03 2.71 7.02
CA GLY A 146 -14.49 2.51 6.90
C GLY A 146 -15.22 3.60 6.12
N VAL A 147 -14.61 4.77 5.92
CA VAL A 147 -15.23 5.90 5.18
C VAL A 147 -15.29 5.64 3.67
N ARG A 148 -14.48 4.68 3.17
CA ARG A 148 -14.45 4.27 1.75
C ARG A 148 -14.21 5.46 0.82
N LEU A 149 -13.08 6.14 0.99
CA LEU A 149 -12.63 7.21 0.10
C LEU A 149 -11.30 6.82 -0.56
N GLY A 150 -11.15 7.12 -1.84
CA GLY A 150 -9.94 6.91 -2.62
C GLY A 150 -9.93 7.77 -3.86
N PHE A 151 -8.78 7.85 -4.53
CA PHE A 151 -8.59 8.72 -5.69
C PHE A 151 -7.75 8.02 -6.75
N ALA A 152 -8.01 8.32 -8.02
CA ALA A 152 -7.07 8.16 -9.11
C ALA A 152 -6.54 9.55 -9.50
N LEU A 153 -5.22 9.69 -9.58
CA LEU A 153 -4.55 10.86 -10.14
C LEU A 153 -4.02 10.46 -11.52
N THR A 154 -4.40 11.18 -12.56
CA THR A 154 -4.10 10.82 -13.95
C THR A 154 -4.27 12.05 -14.86
N ASP A 155 -4.02 11.92 -16.15
CA ASP A 155 -4.28 13.01 -17.11
C ASP A 155 -5.78 13.38 -17.15
N PRO A 156 -6.15 14.61 -17.52
CA PRO A 156 -7.53 15.08 -17.40
C PRO A 156 -8.55 14.26 -18.20
N LEU A 157 -8.17 13.76 -19.37
CA LEU A 157 -9.08 12.97 -20.20
C LEU A 157 -9.34 11.61 -19.55
N THR A 158 -8.32 10.99 -18.97
CA THR A 158 -8.48 9.74 -18.22
C THR A 158 -9.29 9.95 -16.94
N ALA A 159 -9.08 11.06 -16.22
CA ALA A 159 -9.87 11.38 -15.02
C ALA A 159 -11.36 11.55 -15.35
N GLU A 160 -11.68 12.30 -16.41
CA GLU A 160 -13.06 12.49 -16.90
C GLU A 160 -13.71 11.14 -17.28
N ARG A 161 -12.97 10.26 -17.97
CA ARG A 161 -13.45 8.91 -18.31
C ARG A 161 -13.76 8.08 -17.06
N LEU A 162 -12.91 8.14 -16.04
CA LEU A 162 -13.13 7.43 -14.78
C LEU A 162 -14.36 7.96 -14.05
N ASP A 163 -14.53 9.28 -13.99
CA ASP A 163 -15.71 9.91 -13.39
C ASP A 163 -17.00 9.52 -14.13
N ALA A 164 -16.97 9.51 -15.47
CA ALA A 164 -18.10 9.06 -16.28
C ALA A 164 -18.46 7.58 -16.03
N GLN A 165 -17.47 6.71 -15.85
CA GLN A 165 -17.68 5.29 -15.51
C GLN A 165 -18.19 5.06 -14.07
N LEU A 166 -17.87 5.96 -13.14
CA LEU A 166 -18.37 5.92 -11.76
C LEU A 166 -19.81 6.45 -11.68
N GLY A 167 -20.15 7.42 -12.54
CA GLY A 167 -21.46 8.05 -12.58
C GLY A 167 -21.65 9.10 -11.48
N PRO A 168 -22.83 9.75 -11.47
CA PRO A 168 -23.12 10.78 -10.47
C PRO A 168 -23.21 10.18 -9.07
N TRP A 169 -22.83 10.99 -8.07
CA TRP A 169 -22.94 10.65 -6.63
C TRP A 169 -22.21 9.37 -6.20
N ALA A 170 -21.14 9.00 -6.92
CA ALA A 170 -20.37 7.80 -6.60
C ALA A 170 -19.85 7.81 -5.16
N VAL A 171 -19.33 8.96 -4.68
CA VAL A 171 -18.77 9.10 -3.32
C VAL A 171 -19.84 9.60 -2.35
N ALA A 172 -20.00 8.91 -1.23
CA ALA A 172 -20.95 9.27 -0.19
C ALA A 172 -20.64 10.67 0.41
N GLY A 173 -21.67 11.46 0.68
CA GLY A 173 -21.55 12.80 1.28
C GLY A 173 -20.69 12.85 2.56
N PRO A 174 -20.90 11.94 3.54
CA PRO A 174 -20.03 11.87 4.72
C PRO A 174 -18.56 11.61 4.38
N ALA A 175 -18.27 10.81 3.34
CA ALA A 175 -16.90 10.56 2.92
C ALA A 175 -16.23 11.82 2.35
N LEU A 176 -16.97 12.63 1.60
CA LEU A 176 -16.51 13.93 1.13
C LEU A 176 -16.25 14.88 2.30
N GLU A 177 -17.16 14.96 3.27
CA GLU A 177 -17.02 15.84 4.44
C GLU A 177 -15.76 15.52 5.26
N TYR A 178 -15.58 14.26 5.65
CA TYR A 178 -14.38 13.84 6.40
C TYR A 178 -13.12 13.94 5.55
N GLY A 179 -13.19 13.62 4.26
CA GLY A 179 -12.07 13.74 3.31
C GLY A 179 -11.57 15.17 3.19
N ILE A 180 -12.49 16.13 3.03
CA ILE A 180 -12.19 17.57 2.95
C ILE A 180 -11.44 18.04 4.20
N ARG A 181 -11.96 17.71 5.40
CA ARG A 181 -11.35 18.13 6.67
C ARG A 181 -9.97 17.52 6.86
N ALA A 182 -9.84 16.22 6.68
CA ALA A 182 -8.59 15.50 6.93
C ALA A 182 -7.48 15.90 5.94
N LEU A 183 -7.79 16.05 4.65
CA LEU A 183 -6.80 16.46 3.65
C LEU A 183 -6.39 17.92 3.76
N SER A 184 -7.24 18.77 4.35
CA SER A 184 -6.93 20.19 4.57
C SER A 184 -6.09 20.42 5.83
N ASP A 185 -6.06 19.48 6.77
CA ASP A 185 -5.35 19.63 8.05
C ASP A 185 -3.87 19.19 7.95
N ALA A 186 -3.04 20.07 7.38
CA ALA A 186 -1.61 19.80 7.21
C ALA A 186 -0.86 19.61 8.55
N ASN A 187 -1.30 20.29 9.62
CA ASN A 187 -0.68 20.18 10.94
C ASN A 187 -0.91 18.79 11.54
N TRP A 188 -2.17 18.32 11.52
CA TRP A 188 -2.49 16.97 11.96
C TRP A 188 -1.70 15.92 11.17
N GLN A 189 -1.56 16.09 9.86
CA GLN A 189 -0.78 15.15 9.04
C GLN A 189 0.71 15.15 9.43
N ALA A 190 1.31 16.32 9.70
CA ALA A 190 2.70 16.40 10.15
C ALA A 190 2.89 15.70 11.52
N ASP A 191 2.00 15.98 12.47
CA ASP A 191 2.04 15.38 13.80
C ASP A 191 1.80 13.86 13.74
N MET A 192 0.87 13.41 12.90
CA MET A 192 0.60 11.99 12.70
C MET A 192 1.81 11.27 12.11
N ARG A 193 2.50 11.83 11.11
CA ARG A 193 3.74 11.24 10.58
C ARG A 193 4.80 11.09 11.66
N LYS A 194 4.98 12.11 12.50
CA LYS A 194 5.93 12.08 13.62
C LYS A 194 5.57 10.98 14.63
N ARG A 195 4.29 10.92 15.03
CA ARG A 195 3.80 9.89 15.94
C ARG A 195 4.02 8.49 15.36
N LEU A 196 3.63 8.26 14.11
CA LEU A 196 3.80 6.96 13.44
C LEU A 196 5.27 6.56 13.35
N ALA A 197 6.18 7.50 13.08
CA ALA A 197 7.62 7.21 13.08
C ALA A 197 8.12 6.80 14.49
N GLN A 198 7.65 7.47 15.54
CA GLN A 198 7.97 7.13 16.93
C GLN A 198 7.42 5.76 17.33
N ASP A 199 6.14 5.51 17.05
CA ASP A 199 5.48 4.24 17.35
C ASP A 199 6.12 3.08 16.58
N ALA A 200 6.53 3.31 15.33
CA ALA A 200 7.20 2.29 14.55
C ALA A 200 8.63 2.02 15.07
N GLY A 201 9.37 3.04 15.52
CA GLY A 201 10.64 2.85 16.23
C GLY A 201 10.48 2.14 17.59
N ARG A 202 9.39 2.40 18.32
CA ARG A 202 9.03 1.66 19.55
C ARG A 202 8.75 0.19 19.24
N LEU A 203 8.08 -0.11 18.12
CA LEU A 203 7.86 -1.49 17.69
C LEU A 203 9.17 -2.18 17.33
N ASP A 204 10.06 -1.51 16.60
CA ASP A 204 11.37 -2.05 16.23
C ASP A 204 12.18 -2.42 17.48
N ALA A 205 12.27 -1.50 18.45
CA ALA A 205 12.96 -1.76 19.72
C ALA A 205 12.31 -2.88 20.55
N LEU A 206 10.98 -3.01 20.51
CA LEU A 206 10.28 -4.08 21.21
C LEU A 206 10.55 -5.44 20.57
N LEU A 207 10.52 -5.53 19.23
CA LEU A 207 10.79 -6.77 18.51
C LEU A 207 12.25 -7.22 18.66
N ASP A 208 13.19 -6.27 18.62
CA ASP A 208 14.63 -6.51 18.81
C ASP A 208 14.94 -7.13 20.18
N ARG A 209 14.27 -6.68 21.25
CA ARG A 209 14.39 -7.26 22.61
C ARG A 209 14.04 -8.75 22.70
N PHE A 210 13.33 -9.31 21.71
CA PHE A 210 12.94 -10.72 21.64
C PHE A 210 13.56 -11.42 20.43
N ASP A 211 14.63 -10.86 19.84
CA ASP A 211 15.34 -11.37 18.67
C ASP A 211 14.42 -11.62 17.46
N VAL A 212 13.42 -10.74 17.26
CA VAL A 212 12.53 -10.79 16.10
C VAL A 212 12.99 -9.78 15.05
N PRO A 213 13.59 -10.23 13.92
CA PRO A 213 14.19 -9.31 12.96
C PRO A 213 13.15 -8.59 12.11
N VAL A 214 13.30 -7.27 12.01
CA VAL A 214 12.52 -6.44 11.07
C VAL A 214 13.23 -6.38 9.73
N SER A 215 12.60 -6.90 8.68
CA SER A 215 13.17 -6.99 7.33
C SER A 215 12.76 -5.84 6.41
N GLY A 216 11.79 -5.02 6.81
CA GLY A 216 11.33 -3.86 6.04
C GLY A 216 10.02 -3.26 6.57
N GLY A 217 9.34 -2.50 5.72
CA GLY A 217 8.02 -1.94 5.99
C GLY A 217 7.95 -0.42 5.87
N THR A 218 6.94 0.16 6.51
CA THR A 218 6.66 1.61 6.52
C THR A 218 6.31 2.05 7.94
N SER A 219 6.19 3.35 8.22
CA SER A 219 5.72 3.80 9.55
C SER A 219 4.26 3.42 9.87
N LEU A 220 3.55 2.72 8.97
CA LEU A 220 2.24 2.14 9.25
C LEU A 220 2.30 0.64 9.56
N PHE A 221 3.39 -0.04 9.20
CA PHE A 221 3.55 -1.48 9.42
C PHE A 221 5.01 -1.94 9.36
N ARG A 222 5.35 -3.01 10.07
CA ARG A 222 6.65 -3.70 9.93
C ARG A 222 6.51 -5.02 9.22
N TYR A 223 7.46 -5.29 8.33
CA TYR A 223 7.57 -6.54 7.58
C TYR A 223 8.67 -7.40 8.21
N LEU A 224 8.34 -8.65 8.52
CA LEU A 224 9.25 -9.61 9.12
C LEU A 224 9.38 -10.82 8.18
N SER A 225 10.59 -11.34 8.05
CA SER A 225 10.86 -12.57 7.31
C SER A 225 11.89 -13.42 8.04
N PHE A 226 11.47 -14.44 8.76
CA PHE A 226 12.34 -15.31 9.57
C PHE A 226 11.71 -16.69 9.84
N PRO A 227 12.51 -17.73 10.14
CA PRO A 227 12.04 -19.12 10.20
C PRO A 227 10.89 -19.36 11.19
N GLU A 228 10.92 -18.72 12.36
CA GLU A 228 9.98 -18.95 13.45
C GLU A 228 8.69 -18.11 13.35
N ALA A 229 8.51 -17.37 12.24
CA ALA A 229 7.34 -16.51 12.03
C ALA A 229 6.00 -17.22 12.22
N SER A 230 5.84 -18.46 11.74
CA SER A 230 4.61 -19.23 11.95
C SER A 230 4.34 -19.55 13.43
N SER A 231 5.40 -19.85 14.19
CA SER A 231 5.30 -20.10 15.63
C SER A 231 4.90 -18.82 16.36
N LEU A 232 5.54 -17.69 16.02
CA LEU A 232 5.21 -16.38 16.57
C LEU A 232 3.75 -16.01 16.25
N PHE A 233 3.29 -16.22 15.02
CA PHE A 233 1.91 -15.95 14.64
C PHE A 233 0.90 -16.70 15.52
N SER A 234 1.09 -18.01 15.71
CA SER A 234 0.22 -18.81 16.55
C SER A 234 0.22 -18.33 18.01
N ALA A 235 1.40 -18.07 18.59
CA ALA A 235 1.52 -17.59 19.96
C ALA A 235 0.85 -16.21 20.18
N LEU A 236 1.05 -15.28 19.24
CA LEU A 236 0.38 -13.98 19.27
C LEU A 236 -1.15 -14.14 19.13
N GLY A 237 -1.61 -15.03 18.24
CA GLY A 237 -3.02 -15.35 18.03
C GLY A 237 -3.70 -15.91 19.29
N GLU A 238 -3.05 -16.82 20.02
CA GLU A 238 -3.51 -17.35 21.31
C GLU A 238 -3.71 -16.26 22.37
N CYS A 239 -2.94 -15.17 22.28
CA CYS A 239 -3.04 -14.00 23.15
C CYS A 239 -3.98 -12.91 22.61
N GLY A 240 -4.71 -13.16 21.52
CA GLY A 240 -5.62 -12.20 20.90
C GLY A 240 -4.91 -11.03 20.21
N VAL A 241 -3.67 -11.24 19.76
CA VAL A 241 -2.89 -10.29 18.96
C VAL A 241 -2.86 -10.78 17.51
N LEU A 242 -3.69 -10.16 16.66
CA LEU A 242 -3.75 -10.51 15.26
C LEU A 242 -2.71 -9.71 14.45
N VAL A 243 -1.79 -10.42 13.81
CA VAL A 243 -0.90 -9.89 12.79
C VAL A 243 -1.24 -10.52 11.43
N ARG A 244 -0.70 -9.96 10.34
CA ARG A 244 -0.92 -10.56 9.01
C ARG A 244 0.12 -11.66 8.78
N HIS A 245 -0.36 -12.88 8.58
CA HIS A 245 0.42 -14.02 8.08
C HIS A 245 0.12 -14.27 6.60
N PHE A 246 1.08 -14.83 5.87
CA PHE A 246 0.98 -15.12 4.44
C PHE A 246 1.09 -16.62 4.23
N ALA A 247 -0.03 -17.29 3.91
CA ALA A 247 -0.07 -18.75 3.84
C ALA A 247 0.96 -19.36 2.87
N GLU A 248 1.21 -18.72 1.73
CA GLU A 248 2.19 -19.15 0.73
C GLU A 248 3.64 -18.81 1.11
N ARG A 249 3.84 -17.99 2.15
CA ARG A 249 5.13 -17.54 2.67
C ARG A 249 5.11 -17.61 4.20
N PRO A 250 5.10 -18.82 4.78
CA PRO A 250 4.88 -19.02 6.23
C PRO A 250 5.93 -18.33 7.11
N GLN A 251 7.12 -18.07 6.57
CA GLN A 251 8.20 -17.32 7.20
C GLN A 251 7.95 -15.81 7.30
N VAL A 252 6.83 -15.30 6.78
CA VAL A 252 6.55 -13.87 6.65
C VAL A 252 5.41 -13.42 7.54
N LEU A 253 5.63 -12.32 8.27
CA LEU A 253 4.59 -11.59 8.98
C LEU A 253 4.60 -10.11 8.61
N ARG A 254 3.44 -9.47 8.76
CA ARG A 254 3.33 -8.02 8.74
C ARG A 254 2.56 -7.52 9.96
N PHE A 255 3.23 -6.68 10.74
CA PHE A 255 2.72 -6.11 11.98
C PHE A 255 2.16 -4.73 11.71
N GLY A 256 0.93 -4.46 12.17
CA GLY A 256 0.47 -3.09 12.36
C GLY A 256 1.01 -2.52 13.68
N LEU A 257 0.75 -1.24 13.93
CA LEU A 257 1.10 -0.60 15.18
C LEU A 257 -0.01 -0.79 16.23
N PRO A 258 0.32 -1.13 17.49
CA PRO A 258 -0.64 -1.07 18.59
C PRO A 258 -1.17 0.36 18.79
N GLY A 259 -2.47 0.48 19.10
CA GLY A 259 -3.16 1.77 19.19
C GLY A 259 -3.04 2.48 20.54
N ASN A 260 -2.93 1.72 21.64
CA ASN A 260 -2.85 2.26 23.01
C ASN A 260 -1.88 1.45 23.87
N ASP A 261 -1.52 1.96 25.05
CA ASP A 261 -0.53 1.33 25.93
C ASP A 261 -0.95 -0.05 26.49
N ALA A 262 -2.25 -0.36 26.54
CA ALA A 262 -2.69 -1.69 26.93
C ALA A 262 -2.41 -2.70 25.81
N GLU A 263 -2.60 -2.32 24.54
CA GLU A 263 -2.24 -3.14 23.39
C GLU A 263 -0.72 -3.34 23.27
N TRP A 264 0.07 -2.30 23.56
CA TRP A 264 1.54 -2.42 23.64
C TRP A 264 1.99 -3.42 24.69
N ARG A 265 1.47 -3.32 25.91
CA ARG A 265 1.77 -4.27 26.99
C ARG A 265 1.32 -5.69 26.63
N ARG A 266 0.17 -5.85 25.98
CA ARG A 266 -0.31 -7.16 25.53
C ARG A 266 0.63 -7.77 24.50
N LEU A 267 1.11 -6.99 23.53
CA LEU A 267 2.08 -7.45 22.53
C LEU A 267 3.40 -7.87 23.21
N GLU A 268 3.92 -7.06 24.13
CA GLU A 268 5.14 -7.37 24.88
C GLU A 268 5.02 -8.67 25.70
N THR A 269 3.92 -8.84 26.43
CA THR A 269 3.64 -10.08 27.19
C THR A 269 3.58 -11.29 26.28
N ALA A 270 2.93 -11.17 25.10
CA ALA A 270 2.82 -12.27 24.16
C ALA A 270 4.18 -12.64 23.53
N LEU A 271 5.02 -11.64 23.22
CA LEU A 271 6.39 -11.84 22.76
C LEU A 271 7.26 -12.52 23.83
N ALA A 272 7.16 -12.08 25.09
CA ALA A 272 7.89 -12.70 26.19
C ALA A 272 7.49 -14.17 26.40
N ALA A 273 6.19 -14.46 26.39
CA ALA A 273 5.70 -15.83 26.51
C ALA A 273 6.16 -16.73 25.36
N TRP A 274 6.20 -16.20 24.13
CA TRP A 274 6.73 -16.92 22.97
C TRP A 274 8.23 -17.17 23.09
N ALA A 275 9.01 -16.16 23.51
CA ALA A 275 10.46 -16.28 23.67
C ALA A 275 10.83 -17.34 24.71
N SER A 276 10.16 -17.37 25.88
CA SER A 276 10.39 -18.41 26.90
C SER A 276 10.11 -19.83 26.37
N ARG A 277 9.02 -20.02 25.61
CA ARG A 277 8.72 -21.33 25.00
C ARG A 277 9.79 -21.76 23.98
N ARG A 278 10.45 -20.81 23.33
CA ARG A 278 11.52 -21.07 22.35
C ARG A 278 12.82 -21.52 23.03
N GLU A 279 13.13 -20.95 24.19
CA GLU A 279 14.29 -21.34 25.01
C GLU A 279 14.13 -22.72 25.67
N ASP A 280 12.90 -23.10 26.02
CA ASP A 280 12.56 -24.39 26.64
C ASP A 280 12.36 -25.54 25.64
N GLY A 281 12.49 -25.30 24.34
CA GLY A 281 12.42 -26.34 23.30
C GLY A 281 13.53 -27.40 23.44
N PRO A 282 13.35 -28.63 22.94
CA PRO A 282 14.35 -29.69 23.10
C PRO A 282 15.68 -29.24 22.50
N LYS A 283 16.67 -28.99 23.37
CA LYS A 283 18.07 -28.91 22.95
C LYS A 283 18.38 -30.25 22.32
N GLU A 284 18.55 -30.30 21.00
CA GLU A 284 19.11 -31.47 20.35
C GLU A 284 20.42 -31.79 21.07
N ILE A 285 20.44 -32.94 21.73
CA ILE A 285 21.63 -33.47 22.36
C ILE A 285 22.53 -33.85 21.18
N GLU A 286 23.47 -32.97 20.83
CA GLU A 286 24.60 -33.34 19.97
C GLU A 286 25.26 -34.58 20.60
N ARG A 287 25.16 -35.70 19.88
CA ARG A 287 25.90 -36.94 20.13
C ARG A 287 26.82 -37.21 18.97
#